data_AF-A0A9E5N1L3-F1
#
_entry.id   AF-A0A9E5N1L3-F1
#
_cell.length_a   1.000
_cell.length_b   1.000
_cell.length_c   1.000
_cell.angle_alpha   90.00
_cell.angle_beta   90.00
_cell.angle_gamma   90.00
#
_symmetry.space_group_name_H-M   'P 1'
#
loop_
_entity.id
_entity.type
_entity.pdbx_description
1 polymer ?
#
loop_
_entity_poly.entity_id
_entity_poly.type
_entity_poly.pdbx_seq_one_letter_code
_entity_poly.pdbx_strand_id
1 'polypeptide(L)'
;MADQAAGPNNYWVHFFGRPASTHKAIALFALAHEAPVMVTYTRRVGAALQLEVGCEAIADPRGGNAETSDMRQLTEWFTRRLEALILRDPDQYWWLHRRWKDYRDRLHKFRNRKQAA
;
A
#
# COMPACT_ATOMS: atom_id res chain seq x y z
N MET A 1 6.79 -4.18 -5.48
CA MET A 1 6.70 -3.01 -4.59
C MET A 1 5.24 -2.86 -4.15
N ALA A 2 4.97 -2.61 -2.86
CA ALA A 2 3.63 -2.75 -2.27
C ALA A 2 2.66 -1.59 -2.59
N ASP A 3 3.15 -0.54 -3.23
CA ASP A 3 2.47 0.69 -3.57
C ASP A 3 1.96 0.73 -5.03
N GLN A 4 2.16 -0.35 -5.79
CA GLN A 4 1.59 -0.51 -7.13
C GLN A 4 0.15 -1.04 -7.09
N ALA A 5 -0.56 -0.95 -8.21
CA ALA A 5 -1.95 -1.43 -8.31
C ALA A 5 -2.01 -2.97 -8.18
N ALA A 6 -2.65 -3.44 -7.11
CA ALA A 6 -2.52 -4.82 -6.64
C ALA A 6 -3.42 -5.85 -7.35
N GLY A 7 -4.28 -5.44 -8.28
CA GLY A 7 -5.21 -6.34 -8.96
C GLY A 7 -6.62 -6.36 -8.35
N PRO A 8 -7.58 -7.06 -8.98
CA PRO A 8 -8.99 -6.99 -8.57
C PRO A 8 -9.28 -7.64 -7.21
N ASN A 9 -8.50 -8.63 -6.79
CA ASN A 9 -8.76 -9.46 -5.59
C ASN A 9 -8.05 -8.96 -4.32
N ASN A 10 -7.80 -7.65 -4.25
CA ASN A 10 -7.08 -6.99 -3.17
C ASN A 10 -7.98 -5.98 -2.44
N TYR A 11 -7.48 -5.34 -1.38
CA TYR A 11 -8.27 -4.31 -0.71
C TYR A 11 -8.35 -3.06 -1.58
N TRP A 12 -9.57 -2.50 -1.64
CA TRP A 12 -9.83 -1.18 -2.18
C TRP A 12 -9.84 -0.21 -1.00
N VAL A 13 -8.83 0.65 -0.98
CA VAL A 13 -8.62 1.69 0.02
C VAL A 13 -8.39 3.01 -0.70
N HIS A 14 -8.60 4.13 -0.03
CA HIS A 14 -8.36 5.43 -0.65
C HIS A 14 -6.85 5.69 -0.74
N PHE A 15 -6.41 6.11 -1.93
CA PHE A 15 -5.10 6.68 -2.18
C PHE A 15 -5.30 8.07 -2.80
N PHE A 16 -4.90 9.12 -2.08
CA PHE A 16 -5.21 10.52 -2.35
C PHE A 16 -6.69 10.77 -2.62
N GLY A 17 -7.54 10.26 -1.73
CA GLY A 17 -9.01 10.44 -1.81
C GLY A 17 -9.71 9.66 -2.92
N ARG A 18 -8.99 8.87 -3.72
CA ARG A 18 -9.56 8.04 -4.79
C ARG A 18 -9.36 6.55 -4.50
N PRO A 19 -10.40 5.69 -4.62
CA PRO A 19 -10.25 4.24 -4.43
C PRO A 19 -9.17 3.64 -5.33
N ALA A 20 -8.24 2.91 -4.72
CA ALA A 20 -7.14 2.21 -5.39
C ALA A 20 -7.00 0.78 -4.85
N SER A 21 -6.60 -0.14 -5.72
CA SER A 21 -6.28 -1.52 -5.31
C SER A 21 -4.91 -1.57 -4.65
N THR A 22 -4.87 -2.03 -3.40
CA THR A 22 -3.67 -2.05 -2.55
C THR A 22 -3.33 -3.44 -2.06
N HIS A 23 -2.04 -3.77 -2.05
CA HIS A 23 -1.55 -5.08 -1.65
C HIS A 23 -1.83 -5.35 -0.16
N LYS A 24 -2.71 -6.32 0.12
CA LYS A 24 -3.01 -6.74 1.50
C LYS A 24 -1.93 -7.64 2.13
N ALA A 25 -0.89 -7.98 1.37
CA ALA A 25 0.16 -8.90 1.81
C ALA A 25 0.93 -8.37 3.02
N ILE A 26 1.19 -7.07 3.08
CA ILE A 26 1.84 -6.45 4.26
C ILE A 26 1.04 -6.73 5.51
N ALA A 27 -0.26 -6.43 5.48
CA ALA A 27 -1.13 -6.63 6.63
C ALA A 27 -1.32 -8.12 6.96
N LEU A 28 -1.39 -8.99 5.94
CA LEU A 28 -1.47 -10.44 6.13
C LEU A 28 -0.26 -10.96 6.91
N PHE A 29 0.95 -10.65 6.45
CA PHE A 29 2.17 -11.16 7.10
C PHE A 29 2.37 -10.55 8.48
N ALA A 30 2.08 -9.26 8.65
CA ALA A 30 2.18 -8.59 9.93
C ALA A 30 1.30 -9.24 11.00
N LEU A 31 0.01 -9.41 10.70
CA LEU A 31 -0.95 -9.95 11.67
C LEU A 31 -0.78 -11.46 11.87
N ALA A 32 -0.44 -12.22 10.82
CA ALA A 32 -0.21 -13.66 10.94
C ALA A 32 1.02 -14.03 11.77
N HIS A 33 2.01 -13.13 11.86
CA HIS A 33 3.27 -13.37 12.55
C HIS A 33 3.53 -12.41 13.71
N GLU A 34 2.54 -11.59 14.08
CA GLU A 34 2.67 -10.54 15.10
C GLU A 34 3.93 -9.68 14.91
N ALA A 35 4.20 -9.32 13.65
CA ALA A 35 5.42 -8.65 13.24
C ALA A 35 5.18 -7.14 13.03
N PRO A 36 6.05 -6.26 13.55
CA PRO A 36 5.96 -4.83 13.31
C PRO A 36 6.05 -4.47 11.82
N VAL A 37 5.19 -3.56 11.37
CA VAL A 37 5.24 -2.95 10.04
C VAL A 37 5.88 -1.59 10.14
N MET A 38 6.97 -1.40 9.40
CA MET A 38 7.62 -0.11 9.24
C MET A 38 7.30 0.47 7.87
N VAL A 39 6.85 1.74 7.83
CA VAL A 39 6.73 2.50 6.59
C VAL A 39 8.00 3.29 6.41
N THR A 40 8.86 2.86 5.50
CA THR A 40 10.17 3.49 5.28
C THR A 40 10.24 4.23 3.96
N TYR A 41 11.21 5.11 3.85
CA TYR A 41 11.46 5.89 2.64
C TYR A 41 12.95 6.11 2.41
N THR A 42 13.28 6.35 1.15
CA THR A 42 14.57 6.88 0.73
C THR A 42 14.30 8.02 -0.24
N ARG A 43 14.81 9.21 0.07
CA ARG A 43 14.61 10.41 -0.75
C ARG A 43 15.93 11.12 -1.01
N ARG A 44 16.03 11.81 -2.14
CA ARG A 44 17.15 12.68 -2.45
C ARG A 44 16.97 14.01 -1.71
N VAL A 45 18.03 14.47 -1.05
CA VAL A 45 18.03 15.74 -0.29
C VAL A 45 19.03 16.76 -0.82
N GLY A 46 19.73 16.44 -1.91
CA GLY A 46 20.69 17.34 -2.53
C GLY A 46 21.24 16.78 -3.83
N ALA A 47 22.56 16.90 -4.03
CA ALA A 47 23.24 16.51 -5.26
C ALA A 47 23.22 14.99 -5.51
N ALA A 48 23.98 14.53 -6.52
CA ALA A 48 24.09 13.11 -6.83
C ALA A 48 24.48 12.29 -5.58
N LEU A 49 23.67 11.27 -5.28
CA LEU A 49 23.82 10.32 -4.17
C LEU A 49 23.69 10.89 -2.74
N GLN A 50 23.21 12.13 -2.57
CA GLN A 50 22.81 12.63 -1.26
C GLN A 50 21.39 12.17 -0.92
N LEU A 51 21.29 11.10 -0.14
CA LEU A 51 20.05 10.43 0.20
C LEU A 51 19.77 10.51 1.71
N GLU A 52 18.51 10.78 2.06
CA GLU A 52 17.96 10.57 3.39
C GLU A 52 17.16 9.27 3.39
N VAL A 53 17.45 8.40 4.36
CA VAL A 53 16.69 7.16 4.62
C VAL A 53 16.01 7.31 5.96
N GLY A 54 14.72 6.99 6.02
CA GLY A 54 13.94 7.17 7.24
C GLY A 54 12.81 6.16 7.41
N CYS A 55 12.23 6.20 8.61
CA CYS A 55 11.04 5.48 8.98
C CYS A 55 9.96 6.51 9.33
N GLU A 56 8.86 6.50 8.57
CA GLU A 56 7.72 7.38 8.78
C GLU A 56 6.90 6.99 10.00
N ALA A 57 6.64 5.70 10.13
CA ALA A 57 5.78 5.18 11.18
C ALA A 57 5.99 3.68 11.36
N ILE A 58 5.67 3.21 12.57
CA ILE A 58 5.69 1.80 12.94
C ILE A 58 4.32 1.44 13.50
N ALA A 59 3.74 0.34 13.01
CA ALA A 59 2.56 -0.29 13.59
C ALA A 59 2.94 -1.68 14.09
N ASP A 60 2.77 -1.92 15.39
CA ASP A 60 3.06 -3.22 16.02
C ASP A 60 1.76 -3.93 16.39
N PRO A 61 1.45 -5.10 15.78
CA PRO A 61 0.28 -5.90 16.16
C PRO A 61 0.21 -6.24 17.64
N ARG A 62 1.36 -6.38 18.33
CA ARG A 62 1.42 -6.69 19.76
C ARG A 62 1.05 -5.52 20.65
N GLY A 63 1.07 -4.29 20.10
CA GLY A 63 0.67 -3.08 20.82
C GLY A 63 -0.85 -2.96 21.01
N GLY A 64 -1.66 -3.72 20.26
CA GLY A 64 -3.13 -3.68 20.37
C GLY A 64 -3.75 -2.37 19.88
N ASN A 65 -3.06 -1.61 19.02
CA ASN A 65 -3.55 -0.33 18.50
C ASN A 65 -4.65 -0.50 17.45
N ALA A 66 -5.41 0.57 17.20
CA ALA A 66 -6.52 0.56 16.25
C ALA A 66 -6.09 0.28 14.80
N GLU A 67 -4.88 0.69 14.38
CA GLU A 67 -4.38 0.41 13.04
C GLU A 67 -4.08 -1.07 12.79
N THR A 68 -3.87 -1.87 13.84
CA THR A 68 -3.59 -3.31 13.72
C THR A 68 -4.79 -4.19 14.07
N SER A 69 -5.98 -3.60 14.23
CA SER A 69 -7.19 -4.34 14.61
C SER A 69 -7.64 -5.36 13.56
N ASP A 70 -7.39 -5.08 12.27
CA ASP A 70 -7.61 -6.02 11.18
C ASP A 70 -6.74 -5.68 9.95
N MET A 71 -6.77 -6.56 8.96
CA MET A 71 -5.94 -6.42 7.76
C MET A 71 -6.30 -5.17 6.93
N ARG A 72 -7.57 -4.75 6.91
CA ARG A 72 -8.02 -3.56 6.16
C ARG A 72 -7.49 -2.31 6.83
N GLN A 73 -7.66 -2.19 8.15
CA GLN A 73 -7.21 -1.04 8.94
C GLN A 73 -5.70 -0.83 8.81
N LEU A 74 -4.92 -1.91 8.85
CA LEU A 74 -3.47 -1.84 8.67
C LEU A 74 -3.09 -1.44 7.24
N THR A 75 -3.84 -1.92 6.24
CA THR A 75 -3.64 -1.52 4.83
C THR A 75 -3.97 -0.04 4.62
N GLU A 76 -5.04 0.47 5.22
CA GLU A 76 -5.46 1.88 5.16
C GLU A 76 -4.48 2.79 5.90
N TRP A 77 -4.01 2.37 7.08
CA TRP A 77 -2.95 3.06 7.81
C TRP A 77 -1.66 3.16 6.99
N PHE A 78 -1.19 2.04 6.43
CA PHE A 78 0.01 2.02 5.59
C PHE A 78 -0.12 2.97 4.40
N THR A 79 -1.29 2.93 3.74
CA THR A 79 -1.56 3.79 2.57
C THR A 79 -1.54 5.28 2.94
N ARG A 80 -2.11 5.67 4.09
CA ARG A 80 -2.07 7.05 4.57
C ARG A 80 -0.66 7.51 4.94
N ARG A 81 0.18 6.63 5.50
CA ARG A 81 1.58 6.95 5.80
C ARG A 81 2.40 7.13 4.52
N LEU A 82 2.14 6.29 3.50
CA LEU A 82 2.72 6.45 2.18
C LEU A 82 2.30 7.78 1.53
N GLU A 83 1.03 8.18 1.61
CA GLU A 83 0.58 9.49 1.11
C GLU A 83 1.33 10.64 1.77
N ALA A 84 1.51 10.60 3.10
CA ALA A 84 2.25 11.62 3.85
C ALA A 84 3.70 11.73 3.37
N LEU A 85 4.35 10.60 3.06
CA LEU A 85 5.70 10.58 2.49
C LEU A 85 5.75 11.17 1.08
N ILE A 86 4.81 10.78 0.22
CA ILE A 86 4.73 11.29 -1.14
C ILE A 86 4.50 12.80 -1.14
N LEU A 87 3.69 13.33 -0.22
CA LEU A 87 3.43 14.77 -0.12
C LEU A 87 4.65 15.61 0.28
N ARG A 88 5.69 15.00 0.88
CA ARG A 88 6.93 15.72 1.23
C ARG A 88 7.77 16.05 -0.02
N ASP A 89 7.90 15.08 -0.92
CA ASP A 89 8.68 15.21 -2.15
C ASP A 89 7.92 14.54 -3.32
N PRO A 90 6.80 15.13 -3.80
CA PRO A 90 5.92 14.47 -4.76
C PRO A 90 6.60 14.13 -6.08
N ASP A 91 7.54 14.96 -6.53
CA ASP A 91 8.32 14.77 -7.74
C ASP A 91 9.23 13.53 -7.71
N GLN A 92 9.58 13.05 -6.51
CA GLN A 92 10.41 11.86 -6.33
C GLN A 92 9.61 10.55 -6.29
N TYR A 93 8.29 10.61 -6.17
CA TYR A 93 7.47 9.40 -6.25
C TYR A 93 7.39 8.87 -7.69
N TRP A 94 7.44 7.54 -7.85
CA TRP A 94 7.46 6.89 -9.16
C TRP A 94 6.07 6.86 -9.81
N TRP A 95 5.57 8.02 -10.26
CA TRP A 95 4.24 8.19 -10.87
C TRP A 95 4.01 7.42 -12.18
N LEU A 96 5.05 6.85 -12.79
CA LEU A 96 4.96 6.04 -14.00
C LEU A 96 4.05 4.81 -13.81
N HIS A 97 3.91 4.32 -12.57
CA HIS A 97 2.99 3.23 -12.28
C HIS A 97 1.54 3.69 -12.36
N ARG A 98 0.74 3.04 -13.20
CA ARG A 98 -0.72 3.23 -13.22
C ARG A 98 -1.34 2.75 -11.91
N ARG A 99 -1.45 3.64 -10.92
CA ARG A 99 -2.01 3.38 -9.58
C ARG A 99 -3.50 3.08 -9.63
N TRP A 100 -4.26 3.87 -10.40
CA TRP A 100 -5.70 3.69 -10.62
C TRP A 100 -5.95 2.89 -11.90
N LYS A 101 -5.65 1.59 -11.86
CA LYS A 101 -6.00 0.67 -12.95
C LYS A 101 -7.48 0.31 -12.89
N ASP A 102 -8.09 0.30 -14.07
CA ASP A 102 -9.42 -0.27 -14.27
C ASP A 102 -9.32 -1.81 -14.39
N TYR A 103 -10.14 -2.51 -13.63
CA TYR A 103 -10.19 -3.98 -13.61
C TYR A 103 -11.53 -4.54 -14.11
N ARG A 104 -12.45 -3.72 -14.63
CA ARG A 104 -13.77 -4.14 -15.13
C ARG A 104 -13.65 -5.35 -16.08
N ASP A 105 -12.81 -5.27 -17.09
CA ASP A 105 -12.62 -6.35 -18.08
C ASP A 105 -12.08 -7.66 -17.48
N ARG A 106 -11.22 -7.58 -16.45
CA ARG A 106 -10.63 -8.76 -15.81
C ARG A 106 -11.61 -9.45 -14.88
N LEU A 107 -12.46 -8.69 -14.20
CA LEU A 107 -13.53 -9.22 -13.35
C LEU A 107 -14.56 -9.98 -14.18
N HIS A 108 -14.93 -9.47 -15.36
CA HIS A 108 -15.82 -10.18 -16.29
C HIS A 108 -15.25 -11.54 -16.71
N LYS A 109 -13.97 -11.60 -17.11
CA LYS A 109 -13.32 -12.85 -17.51
C LYS A 109 -13.18 -13.86 -16.36
N PHE A 110 -12.94 -13.39 -15.13
CA PHE A 110 -12.81 -14.27 -13.97
C PHE A 110 -14.14 -14.91 -13.57
N ARG A 111 -15.25 -14.14 -13.58
CA ARG A 111 -16.60 -14.67 -13.31
C ARG A 111 -17.01 -15.74 -14.31
N ASN A 112 -16.76 -15.52 -15.59
CA ASN A 112 -17.13 -16.48 -16.63
C ASN A 112 -16.34 -17.80 -16.51
N ARG A 113 -15.06 -17.75 -16.10
CA ARG A 113 -14.26 -18.97 -15.85
C ARG A 113 -14.75 -19.78 -14.66
N LYS A 114 -15.25 -19.13 -13.61
CA LYS A 114 -15.82 -19.83 -12.43
C LYS A 114 -17.20 -20.46 -12.68
N GLN A 115 -17.92 -20.02 -13.70
CA GLN A 115 -19.22 -20.59 -14.09
C GLN A 115 -19.08 -21.74 -15.11
N ALA A 116 -17.92 -21.85 -15.76
CA ALA A 116 -17.63 -22.89 -16.75
C ALA A 116 -16.84 -24.09 -16.18
N ALA A 117 -16.63 -24.12 -14.86
CA ALA A 117 -15.95 -25.18 -14.11
C ALA A 117 -16.89 -25.67 -13.01
#